data_AF-A0A528N1S0-F1
#
_entry.id   AF-A0A528N1S0-F1
#
_cell.length_a   1.000
_cell.length_b   1.000
_cell.length_c   1.000
_cell.angle_alpha   90.00
_cell.angle_beta   90.00
_cell.angle_gamma   90.00
#
_symmetry.space_group_name_H-M   'P 1'
#
loop_
_entity.id
_entity.type
_entity.pdbx_description
1 polymer ?
#
loop_
_entity_poly.entity_id
_entity_poly.type
_entity_poly.pdbx_seq_one_letter_code
_entity_poly.pdbx_strand_id
1 'polypeptide(L)' 'VVAKTDRAHKSLSEAFADHGLTGDLKRAYLALVWGIPMRPTGTVDEPLGRAADRVRRAVVPEGRDDARHAVTHFTVVER' A
#
# COMPACT_ATOMS: atom_id res chain seq x y z
N VAL A 1 0.40 12.34 8.09
CA VAL A 1 0.77 13.78 7.96
C VAL A 1 -0.49 14.62 8.11
N VAL A 2 -0.38 15.89 8.50
CA VAL A 2 -1.53 16.80 8.64
C VAL A 2 -1.21 18.12 7.96
N ALA A 3 -2.09 18.56 7.06
CA ALA A 3 -1.98 19.87 6.43
C ALA A 3 -2.57 20.95 7.34
N LYS A 4 -1.89 22.10 7.47
CA LYS A 4 -2.38 23.26 8.22
C LYS A 4 -2.98 24.36 7.34
N THR A 5 -2.92 24.20 6.02
CA THR A 5 -3.46 25.13 5.03
C THR A 5 -4.05 24.36 3.86
N ASP A 6 -5.05 24.93 3.19
CA ASP A 6 -5.70 24.31 2.03
C ASP A 6 -4.73 24.04 0.88
N ARG A 7 -3.78 24.96 0.66
CA ARG A 7 -2.74 24.77 -0.36
C ARG A 7 -1.90 23.53 -0.05
N ALA A 8 -1.47 23.36 1.20
CA ALA A 8 -0.70 22.18 1.61
C ALA A 8 -1.57 20.92 1.55
N HIS A 9 -2.84 21.00 1.93
CA HIS A 9 -3.78 19.89 1.85
C HIS A 9 -3.94 19.37 0.43
N LYS A 10 -4.15 20.29 -0.54
CA LYS A 10 -4.29 19.94 -1.96
C LYS A 10 -3.02 19.28 -2.50
N SER A 11 -1.87 19.89 -2.26
CA SER A 11 -0.58 19.34 -2.71
C SER A 11 -0.27 17.97 -2.09
N LEU A 12 -0.54 17.77 -0.80
CA LEU A 12 -0.37 16.47 -0.16
C LEU A 12 -1.35 15.44 -0.72
N SER A 13 -2.61 15.81 -0.94
CA SER A 13 -3.63 14.92 -1.51
C SER A 13 -3.25 14.42 -2.89
N GLU A 14 -2.74 15.32 -3.75
CA GLU A 14 -2.21 14.98 -5.08
C GLU A 14 -1.04 14.00 -4.97
N ALA A 15 -0.07 14.25 -4.08
CA ALA A 15 1.07 13.36 -3.86
C ALA A 15 0.66 11.97 -3.33
N PHE A 16 -0.36 11.89 -2.46
CA PHE A 16 -0.87 10.59 -1.97
C PHE A 16 -1.68 9.84 -3.03
N ALA A 17 -2.44 10.55 -3.86
CA ALA A 17 -3.23 9.97 -4.94
C ALA A 17 -2.36 9.42 -6.07
N ASP A 18 -1.18 10.00 -6.29
CA ASP A 18 -0.18 9.47 -7.22
C ASP A 18 0.48 8.17 -6.73
N HIS A 19 0.31 7.82 -5.44
CA HIS A 19 0.93 6.63 -4.84
C HIS A 19 2.47 6.57 -4.91
N GLY A 20 3.12 7.71 -5.19
CA GLY A 20 4.58 7.80 -5.31
C GLY A 20 5.14 7.36 -6.66
N LEU A 21 4.29 7.26 -7.70
CA LEU A 21 4.70 6.93 -9.07
C LEU A 21 5.65 7.99 -9.66
N THR A 22 5.49 9.27 -9.32
CA THR A 22 6.41 10.34 -9.72
C THR A 22 7.68 10.43 -8.87
N GLY A 23 7.74 9.68 -7.76
CA GLY A 23 8.88 9.65 -6.84
C GLY A 23 8.87 10.69 -5.72
N ASP A 24 7.89 11.59 -5.68
CA ASP A 24 7.77 12.66 -4.67
C ASP A 24 7.34 12.15 -3.27
N LEU A 25 6.87 10.90 -3.19
CA LEU A 25 6.38 10.28 -1.97
C LEU A 25 6.99 8.88 -1.77
N LYS A 26 7.70 8.67 -0.66
CA LYS A 26 8.16 7.35 -0.21
C LYS A 26 7.60 7.03 1.17
N ARG A 27 7.15 5.79 1.36
CA ARG A 27 6.66 5.27 2.64
C ARG A 27 7.31 3.93 2.92
N ALA A 28 7.77 3.73 4.14
CA ALA A 28 8.33 2.48 4.62
C ALA A 28 7.84 2.24 6.06
N TYR A 29 7.63 0.97 6.39
CA TYR A 29 7.09 0.55 7.67
C TYR A 29 7.86 -0.66 8.16
N LEU A 30 8.06 -0.75 9.48
CA LEU A 30 8.51 -1.96 10.14
C LEU A 30 7.28 -2.77 10.57
N ALA A 31 7.32 -4.08 10.37
CA ALA A 31 6.26 -5.00 10.75
C ALA A 31 6.85 -6.28 11.34
N LEU A 32 6.19 -6.82 12.36
CA LEU A 32 6.42 -8.17 12.84
C LEU A 32 5.51 -9.12 12.05
N VAL A 33 6.07 -10.21 11.54
CA VAL A 33 5.34 -11.21 10.75
C VAL A 33 5.46 -12.59 11.41
N TRP A 34 4.44 -13.42 11.20
CA TRP A 34 4.46 -14.79 11.70
C TRP A 34 5.31 -15.68 10.79
N GLY A 35 6.27 -16.38 11.38
CA GLY A 35 7.25 -17.16 10.64
C GLY A 35 8.28 -16.28 9.92
N ILE A 36 9.16 -16.92 9.15
CA ILE A 36 10.23 -16.24 8.41
C ILE A 36 9.92 -16.37 6.91
N PRO A 37 9.73 -15.25 6.17
CA PRO A 37 9.60 -15.29 4.73
C PRO A 37 10.80 -16.03 4.11
N MET A 38 10.54 -16.98 3.22
CA MET A 38 11.59 -17.80 2.61
C MET A 38 12.66 -16.95 1.90
N ARG A 39 12.24 -15.85 1.27
CA ARG A 39 13.14 -14.90 0.62
C ARG A 39 13.30 -13.65 1.51
N PRO A 40 14.52 -13.14 1.71
CA PRO A 40 14.76 -11.95 2.51
C PRO A 40 14.19 -10.68 1.86
N THR A 41 13.97 -10.67 0.55
CA THR A 41 13.32 -9.59 -0.17
C THR A 41 12.26 -10.16 -1.09
N GLY A 42 11.23 -9.36 -1.38
CA GLY A 42 10.18 -9.76 -2.31
C GLY A 42 9.17 -8.67 -2.57
N THR A 43 8.23 -8.99 -3.44
CA THR A 43 7.13 -8.14 -3.85
C THR A 43 5.85 -8.93 -3.72
N VAL A 44 4.84 -8.35 -3.09
CA VAL A 44 3.45 -8.80 -3.14
C VAL A 44 2.74 -7.88 -4.12
N ASP A 45 2.37 -8.41 -5.28
CA ASP A 45 1.68 -7.71 -6.36
C ASP A 45 0.35 -8.44 -6.61
N GLU A 46 -0.69 -8.01 -5.89
CA GLU A 46 -2.00 -8.65 -5.91
C GLU A 46 -3.10 -7.59 -5.80
N PRO A 47 -4.12 -7.62 -6.66
CA PRO A 47 -5.19 -6.64 -6.62
C PRO A 47 -6.02 -6.76 -5.35
N LEU A 48 -6.32 -5.62 -4.74
CA LEU A 48 -7.11 -5.54 -3.51
C LEU A 48 -8.50 -4.95 -3.78
N GLY A 49 -9.52 -5.61 -3.23
CA GLY A 49 -10.92 -5.19 -3.26
C GLY A 49 -11.56 -5.22 -1.87
N ARG A 50 -12.86 -4.95 -1.79
CA ARG A 50 -13.65 -5.14 -0.57
C ARG A 50 -13.88 -6.62 -0.33
N ALA A 51 -13.67 -7.03 0.93
CA ALA A 51 -14.13 -8.34 1.38
C ALA A 51 -15.67 -8.37 1.50
N ALA A 52 -16.23 -9.53 1.82
CA ALA A 52 -17.65 -9.63 2.16
C ALA A 52 -18.02 -8.72 3.36
N ASP A 53 -17.11 -8.61 4.33
CA ASP A 53 -17.16 -7.57 5.37
C ASP A 53 -16.63 -6.25 4.82
N ARG A 54 -17.50 -5.23 4.77
CA ARG A 54 -17.20 -3.88 4.24
C ARG A 54 -16.03 -3.18 4.94
N VAL A 55 -15.74 -3.53 6.20
CA VAL A 55 -14.64 -2.93 6.96
C VAL A 55 -13.28 -3.49 6.51
N ARG A 56 -13.26 -4.68 5.92
CA ARG A 56 -12.03 -5.38 5.54
C ARG A 56 -11.73 -5.26 4.05
N ARG A 57 -10.45 -5.47 3.73
CA ARG A 57 -9.92 -5.60 2.37
C ARG A 57 -9.42 -7.02 2.18
N ALA A 58 -9.48 -7.52 0.95
CA ALA A 58 -8.99 -8.85 0.58
C ALA A 58 -8.35 -8.80 -0.81
N VAL A 59 -7.52 -9.80 -1.10
CA VAL A 59 -7.12 -10.10 -2.48
C VAL A 59 -8.35 -10.54 -3.24
N VAL A 60 -8.55 -9.98 -4.43
CA VAL A 60 -9.71 -10.24 -5.29
C VAL A 60 -9.24 -10.53 -6.71
N PRO A 61 -10.04 -11.20 -7.55
CA PRO A 61 -9.71 -11.34 -8.97
C PRO A 61 -9.60 -9.97 -9.67
N GLU A 62 -8.67 -9.84 -10.61
CA GLU A 62 -8.40 -8.59 -11.33
C GLU A 62 -9.62 -8.04 -12.09
N GLY A 63 -10.47 -8.93 -12.63
CA GLY A 63 -11.69 -8.55 -13.35
C GLY A 63 -12.87 -8.09 -12.50
N ARG A 64 -12.72 -8.01 -11.17
CA ARG A 64 -13.77 -7.53 -10.27
C ARG A 64 -13.85 -6.00 -10.31
N ASP A 65 -15.06 -5.44 -10.35
CA ASP A 65 -15.28 -3.98 -10.51
C ASP A 65 -14.53 -3.08 -9.50
N ASP A 66 -14.35 -3.56 -8.27
CA ASP A 66 -13.68 -2.84 -7.18
C ASP A 66 -12.22 -3.30 -6.96
N ALA A 67 -11.68 -4.13 -7.84
CA ALA A 67 -10.27 -4.45 -7.86
C ALA A 67 -9.46 -3.16 -8.06
N ARG A 68 -8.41 -3.00 -7.25
CA ARG A 68 -7.46 -1.91 -7.35
C ARG A 68 -6.07 -2.50 -7.31
N HIS A 69 -5.23 -2.05 -8.24
CA HIS A 69 -3.82 -2.41 -8.28
C HIS A 69 -3.15 -2.06 -6.94
N ALA A 70 -2.39 -3.00 -6.38
CA ALA A 70 -1.72 -2.84 -5.11
C ALA A 70 -0.41 -3.63 -5.08
N VAL A 71 0.69 -2.91 -4.83
CA VAL A 71 2.04 -3.48 -4.81
C VAL A 71 2.71 -3.12 -3.49
N THR A 72 3.31 -4.11 -2.84
CA THR A 72 4.12 -3.90 -1.63
C THR A 72 5.45 -4.62 -1.78
N HIS A 73 6.54 -3.87 -1.69
CA HIS A 73 7.89 -4.44 -1.59
C HIS A 73 8.25 -4.63 -0.12
N PHE A 74 8.87 -5.76 0.22
CA PHE A 74 9.33 -6.04 1.56
C PHE A 74 10.80 -6.46 1.59
N THR A 75 11.41 -6.24 2.75
CA THR A 75 12.76 -6.71 3.07
C THR A 75 12.78 -7.12 4.54
N VAL A 76 13.26 -8.33 4.82
CA VAL A 76 13.44 -8.87 6.18
C VAL A 76 14.63 -8.15 6.81
N VAL A 77 14.36 -7.44 7.91
CA VAL A 77 15.36 -6.65 8.63
C VAL A 77 16.05 -7.46 9.72
N GLU A 78 15.33 -8.40 10.35
CA GLU A 78 15.79 -9.25 11.47
C GLU A 78 15.06 -10.60 11.45
N ARG A 79 15.62 -11.66 12.06
CA ARG A 79 15.08 -13.02 12.13
C ARG A 79 15.16 -13.60 13.54
#